data_AF-A0A1Y2R2C1-F1
#
_entry.id   AF-A0A1Y2R2C1-F1
#
_cell.length_a   1.000
_cell.length_b   1.000
_cell.length_c   1.000
_cell.angle_alpha   90.00
_cell.angle_beta   90.00
_cell.angle_gamma   90.00
#
_symmetry.space_group_name_H-M   'P 1'
#
loop_
_entity.id
_entity.type
_entity.pdbx_description
1 polymer ?
#
loop_
_entity_poly.entity_id
_entity_poly.type
_entity_poly.pdbx_seq_one_letter_code
_entity_poly.pdbx_strand_id
1 'polypeptide(L)'
;MDDDAAKVQAWAEWLGAHAVPVFTVGLIVLLVVATSALLLFRRHGVRMVGGKLSRGMLLSICLAVGAGMLMATASVFAEMMEVFEADDEIGLFDSRLTETLSRELSASTLRVFGTLTHLGDPITLTALVMVVAVLMLVRRQTTLAFGWVLACAGGALLNRGLKQIFERVRPIHDHGFAVAEGYSFPSGHTSGAVVVYGMLAYLCMRLLPSRWHLPAVLLGTTLAFSTGWSRVFLQVHWASDVVAGFASGLAWVTVCVVAMEIARRSPHTLFSSR
;
A
#
# COMPACT_ATOMS: atom_id res chain seq x y z
N MET A 1 27.17 10.11 18.88
CA MET A 1 26.36 10.59 17.75
C MET A 1 26.91 10.11 16.42
N ASP A 2 28.23 10.12 16.18
CA ASP A 2 28.82 9.67 14.89
C ASP A 2 28.63 8.18 14.52
N ASP A 3 28.62 7.25 15.49
CA ASP A 3 28.64 5.81 15.18
C ASP A 3 27.30 5.27 14.63
N ASP A 4 26.17 5.84 15.07
CA ASP A 4 24.85 5.37 14.64
C ASP A 4 24.47 5.93 13.27
N ALA A 5 24.77 7.20 13.00
CA ALA A 5 24.63 7.80 11.67
C ALA A 5 25.50 7.06 10.63
N ALA A 6 26.73 6.67 10.98
CA ALA A 6 27.60 5.89 10.10
C ALA A 6 27.02 4.49 9.79
N LYS A 7 26.43 3.82 10.78
CA LYS A 7 25.75 2.53 10.55
C LYS A 7 24.55 2.69 9.63
N VAL A 8 23.71 3.70 9.85
CA VAL A 8 22.53 3.97 9.02
C VAL A 8 22.92 4.20 7.56
N GLN A 9 23.97 4.99 7.32
CA GLN A 9 24.49 5.23 5.98
C GLN A 9 25.05 3.95 5.35
N ALA A 10 25.83 3.15 6.09
CA ALA A 10 26.35 1.88 5.59
C ALA A 10 25.24 0.90 5.18
N TRP A 11 24.13 0.86 5.95
CA TRP A 11 22.95 0.08 5.59
C TRP A 11 22.26 0.60 4.32
N ALA A 12 22.10 1.92 4.21
CA ALA A 12 21.51 2.55 3.02
C ALA A 12 22.34 2.27 1.75
N GLU A 13 23.67 2.36 1.86
CA GLU A 13 24.61 2.02 0.79
C GLU A 13 24.50 0.56 0.39
N TRP A 14 24.54 -0.35 1.36
CA TRP A 14 24.45 -1.77 1.10
C TRP A 14 23.13 -2.14 0.41
N LEU A 15 22.01 -1.56 0.87
CA LEU A 15 20.70 -1.75 0.26
C LEU A 15 20.64 -1.19 -1.17
N GLY A 16 21.23 -0.02 -1.42
CA GLY A 16 21.31 0.57 -2.76
C GLY A 16 22.12 -0.29 -3.73
N ALA A 17 23.30 -0.76 -3.30
CA ALA A 17 24.16 -1.64 -4.11
C ALA A 17 23.52 -3.00 -4.41
N HIS A 18 22.66 -3.50 -3.52
CA HIS A 18 21.98 -4.79 -3.66
C HIS A 18 20.49 -4.65 -3.95
N ALA A 19 20.06 -3.52 -4.51
CA ALA A 19 18.65 -3.17 -4.61
C ALA A 19 17.80 -4.22 -5.36
N VAL A 20 18.30 -4.77 -6.47
CA VAL A 20 17.59 -5.79 -7.27
C VAL A 20 17.48 -7.14 -6.53
N PRO A 21 18.56 -7.69 -5.96
CA PRO A 21 18.45 -8.84 -5.05
C PRO A 21 17.49 -8.61 -3.88
N VAL A 22 17.57 -7.46 -3.22
CA VAL A 22 16.70 -7.09 -2.08
C VAL A 22 15.23 -7.06 -2.50
N PHE A 23 14.92 -6.45 -3.65
CA PHE A 23 13.57 -6.48 -4.23
C PHE A 23 13.07 -7.91 -4.42
N THR A 24 13.90 -8.76 -5.03
CA THR A 24 13.54 -10.13 -5.39
C THR A 24 13.27 -10.98 -4.15
N VAL A 25 14.18 -10.94 -3.18
CA VAL A 25 14.04 -11.65 -1.90
C VAL A 25 12.85 -11.11 -1.12
N GLY A 26 12.69 -9.78 -1.05
CA GLY A 26 11.55 -9.14 -0.39
C GLY A 26 10.21 -9.58 -0.97
N LEU A 27 10.09 -9.64 -2.31
CA LEU A 27 8.90 -10.13 -2.98
C LEU A 27 8.63 -11.60 -2.65
N ILE A 28 9.64 -12.47 -2.69
CA ILE A 28 9.49 -13.90 -2.35
C ILE A 28 9.01 -14.06 -0.91
N VAL A 29 9.65 -13.39 0.05
CA VAL A 29 9.26 -13.43 1.46
C VAL A 29 7.82 -12.96 1.63
N LEU A 30 7.45 -11.84 0.99
CA LEU A 30 6.10 -11.30 1.06
C LEU A 30 5.05 -12.27 0.49
N LEU A 31 5.36 -12.97 -0.61
CA LEU A 31 4.46 -13.98 -1.18
C LEU A 31 4.33 -15.22 -0.30
N VAL A 32 5.41 -15.65 0.38
CA VAL A 32 5.38 -16.74 1.36
C VAL A 32 4.52 -16.34 2.57
N VAL A 33 4.68 -15.11 3.07
CA VAL A 33 3.87 -14.57 4.17
C VAL A 33 2.40 -14.49 3.77
N ALA A 34 2.08 -13.94 2.60
CA ALA A 34 0.72 -13.83 2.09
C ALA A 34 0.06 -15.22 1.90
N THR A 35 0.81 -16.19 1.39
CA THR A 35 0.35 -17.58 1.27
C THR A 35 0.06 -18.17 2.65
N SER A 36 1.00 -18.05 3.58
CA SER A 36 0.89 -18.58 4.94
C SER A 36 -0.30 -17.96 5.68
N ALA A 37 -0.46 -16.64 5.59
CA ALA A 37 -1.58 -15.91 6.18
C ALA A 37 -2.93 -16.39 5.62
N LEU A 38 -3.04 -16.56 4.30
CA LEU A 38 -4.28 -17.04 3.68
C LEU A 38 -4.59 -18.51 4.05
N LEU A 39 -3.58 -19.37 4.13
CA LEU A 39 -3.73 -20.77 4.55
C LEU A 39 -4.13 -20.87 6.03
N LEU A 40 -3.51 -20.06 6.90
CA LEU A 40 -3.88 -19.97 8.31
C LEU A 40 -5.30 -19.42 8.46
N PHE A 41 -5.68 -18.41 7.68
CA PHE A 41 -7.04 -17.88 7.65
C PHE A 41 -8.06 -18.95 7.20
N ARG A 42 -7.73 -19.78 6.22
CA ARG A 42 -8.60 -20.89 5.80
C ARG A 42 -8.72 -21.96 6.89
N ARG A 43 -7.61 -22.30 7.54
CA ARG A 43 -7.54 -23.37 8.56
C ARG A 43 -8.18 -22.96 9.89
N HIS A 44 -7.97 -21.72 10.33
CA HIS A 44 -8.36 -21.22 11.65
C HIS A 44 -9.43 -20.13 11.60
N GLY A 45 -9.53 -19.35 10.52
CA GLY A 45 -10.53 -18.29 10.36
C GLY A 45 -11.98 -18.80 10.31
N VAL A 46 -12.20 -20.04 9.83
CA VAL A 46 -13.50 -20.73 9.96
C VAL A 46 -13.82 -21.08 11.43
N ARG A 47 -12.82 -21.28 12.28
CA ARG A 47 -13.00 -21.55 13.72
C ARG A 47 -13.09 -20.27 14.58
N MET A 48 -12.36 -19.21 14.22
CA MET A 48 -12.38 -17.91 14.93
C MET A 48 -13.71 -17.17 14.78
N VAL A 49 -14.41 -17.36 13.65
CA VAL A 49 -15.78 -16.83 13.44
C VAL A 49 -16.85 -17.77 14.05
N GLY A 50 -16.43 -18.82 14.77
CA GLY A 50 -17.27 -19.64 15.64
C GLY A 50 -17.31 -19.18 17.10
N GLY A 51 -16.50 -18.17 17.48
CA GLY A 51 -16.50 -17.56 18.81
C GLY A 51 -17.27 -16.24 18.86
N LYS A 52 -17.97 -15.99 19.97
CA LYS A 52 -18.88 -14.85 20.26
C LYS A 52 -18.22 -13.45 20.29
N LEU A 53 -17.34 -13.09 19.35
CA LEU A 53 -16.88 -11.70 19.24
C LEU A 53 -18.03 -10.81 18.75
N SER A 54 -18.43 -9.83 19.55
CA SER A 54 -19.50 -8.89 19.18
C SER A 54 -19.06 -8.02 17.99
N ARG A 55 -20.02 -7.59 17.17
CA ARG A 55 -19.78 -6.73 15.99
C ARG A 55 -19.00 -5.46 16.35
N GLY A 56 -19.32 -4.87 17.51
CA GLY A 56 -18.63 -3.71 18.05
C GLY A 56 -17.17 -4.02 18.36
N MET A 57 -16.86 -5.18 18.93
CA MET A 57 -15.49 -5.55 19.30
C MET A 57 -14.59 -5.78 18.07
N LEU A 58 -15.11 -6.42 17.03
CA LEU A 58 -14.35 -6.60 15.77
C LEU A 58 -14.09 -5.24 15.10
N LEU A 59 -15.10 -4.37 15.04
CA LEU A 59 -14.96 -3.02 14.50
C LEU A 59 -13.94 -2.21 15.30
N SER A 60 -14.01 -2.24 16.63
CA SER A 60 -13.07 -1.53 17.51
C SER A 60 -11.64 -2.05 17.33
N ILE A 61 -11.42 -3.36 17.20
CA ILE A 61 -10.09 -3.92 16.94
C ILE A 61 -9.56 -3.46 15.58
N CYS A 62 -10.37 -3.50 14.53
CA CYS A 62 -9.93 -3.07 13.20
C CYS A 62 -9.70 -1.56 13.11
N LEU A 63 -10.53 -0.75 13.79
CA LEU A 63 -10.31 0.68 13.92
C LEU A 63 -9.06 0.96 14.75
N ALA A 64 -8.79 0.21 15.81
CA ALA A 64 -7.57 0.34 16.60
C ALA A 64 -6.33 -0.06 15.81
N VAL A 65 -6.38 -1.13 15.01
CA VAL A 65 -5.28 -1.54 14.12
C VAL A 65 -5.08 -0.50 13.02
N GLY A 66 -6.15 -0.04 12.35
CA GLY A 66 -6.09 1.00 11.33
C GLY A 66 -5.57 2.33 11.88
N ALA A 67 -6.07 2.76 13.04
CA ALA A 67 -5.57 3.93 13.75
C ALA A 67 -4.11 3.74 14.18
N GLY A 68 -3.72 2.56 14.66
CA GLY A 68 -2.34 2.22 15.00
C GLY A 68 -1.41 2.33 13.78
N MET A 69 -1.81 1.83 12.62
CA MET A 69 -1.04 1.95 11.37
C MET A 69 -0.96 3.40 10.87
N LEU A 70 -2.04 4.17 11.02
CA LEU A 70 -2.05 5.61 10.68
C LEU A 70 -1.19 6.41 11.65
N MET A 71 -1.25 6.13 12.95
CA MET A 71 -0.40 6.75 13.98
C MET A 71 1.07 6.37 13.76
N ALA A 72 1.37 5.12 13.38
CA ALA A 72 2.73 4.71 13.02
C ALA A 72 3.22 5.45 11.76
N THR A 73 2.34 5.64 10.77
CA THR A 73 2.68 6.43 9.57
C THR A 73 2.93 7.90 9.94
N ALA A 74 2.11 8.45 10.83
CA ALA A 74 2.25 9.82 11.31
C ALA A 74 3.45 10.00 12.25
N SER A 75 3.83 9.00 13.04
CA SER A 75 5.00 9.05 13.92
C SER A 75 6.28 8.97 13.11
N VAL A 76 6.34 8.06 12.13
CA VAL A 76 7.46 8.04 11.16
C VAL A 76 7.59 9.41 10.51
N PHE A 77 6.49 10.05 10.10
CA PHE A 77 6.58 11.39 9.53
C PHE A 77 6.94 12.48 10.56
N ALA A 78 6.47 12.37 11.80
CA ALA A 78 6.79 13.32 12.86
C ALA A 78 8.28 13.27 13.21
N GLU A 79 8.89 12.08 13.28
CA GLU A 79 10.34 11.90 13.41
C GLU A 79 11.08 12.61 12.27
N MET A 80 10.56 12.53 11.05
CA MET A 80 11.14 13.22 9.88
C MET A 80 10.94 14.75 9.89
N MET A 81 9.91 15.26 10.58
CA MET A 81 9.58 16.69 10.64
C MET A 81 10.14 17.42 11.84
N GLU A 82 10.35 16.72 12.97
CA GLU A 82 10.94 17.29 14.18
C GLU A 82 12.38 17.79 13.94
N VAL A 83 12.95 17.50 12.77
CA VAL A 83 14.38 17.60 12.49
C VAL A 83 14.63 18.26 11.12
N PHE A 84 14.39 19.58 11.03
CA PHE A 84 15.07 20.44 10.03
C PHE A 84 16.54 20.73 10.44
N GLU A 85 17.09 19.96 11.39
CA GLU A 85 18.52 19.91 11.73
C GLU A 85 19.15 18.69 11.06
N ALA A 86 20.42 18.77 10.65
CA ALA A 86 21.04 17.87 9.67
C ALA A 86 21.30 16.41 10.11
N ASP A 87 20.65 15.90 11.17
CA ASP A 87 20.97 14.64 11.87
C ASP A 87 19.82 13.60 11.93
N ASP A 88 18.75 13.72 11.13
CA ASP A 88 17.70 12.68 11.07
C ASP A 88 18.21 11.40 10.39
N GLU A 89 18.20 10.28 11.13
CA GLU A 89 18.57 8.96 10.62
C GLU A 89 17.74 8.55 9.39
N ILE A 90 16.44 8.90 9.35
CA ILE A 90 15.57 8.52 8.23
C ILE A 90 15.91 9.37 6.99
N GLY A 91 16.08 10.68 7.15
CA GLY A 91 16.53 11.58 6.09
C GLY A 91 17.91 11.20 5.52
N LEU A 92 18.86 10.87 6.39
CA LEU A 92 20.19 10.38 6.01
C LEU A 92 20.10 9.04 5.26
N PHE A 93 19.28 8.11 5.74
CA PHE A 93 19.03 6.84 5.07
C PHE A 93 18.45 7.06 3.66
N ASP A 94 17.39 7.86 3.56
CA ASP A 94 16.67 8.13 2.31
C ASP A 94 17.58 8.78 1.26
N SER A 95 18.35 9.79 1.66
CA SER A 95 19.29 10.50 0.79
C SER A 95 20.42 9.59 0.32
N ARG A 96 21.07 8.86 1.24
CA ARG A 96 22.17 7.95 0.91
C ARG A 96 21.73 6.77 0.05
N LEU A 97 20.54 6.23 0.32
CA LEU A 97 19.95 5.18 -0.51
C LEU A 97 19.69 5.70 -1.93
N THR A 98 19.04 6.86 -2.06
CA THR A 98 18.73 7.47 -3.38
C THR A 98 20.01 7.73 -4.18
N GLU A 99 21.03 8.28 -3.53
CA GLU A 99 22.33 8.55 -4.14
C GLU A 99 23.05 7.27 -4.57
N THR A 100 22.98 6.20 -3.76
CA THR A 100 23.59 4.93 -4.13
C THR A 100 22.84 4.29 -5.31
N LEU A 101 21.50 4.35 -5.32
CA LEU A 101 20.69 3.85 -6.43
C LEU A 101 21.00 4.59 -7.74
N SER A 102 21.25 5.90 -7.72
CA SER A 102 21.56 6.66 -8.94
C SER A 102 22.90 6.27 -9.55
N ARG A 103 23.86 5.80 -8.74
CA ARG A 103 25.16 5.30 -9.21
C ARG A 103 25.12 3.83 -9.66
N GLU A 104 24.38 2.99 -8.94
CA GLU A 104 24.44 1.52 -9.09
C GLU A 104 23.39 0.96 -10.07
N LEU A 105 22.24 1.62 -10.23
CA LEU A 105 21.17 1.10 -11.09
C LEU A 105 21.47 1.33 -12.58
N SER A 106 21.51 0.23 -13.33
CA SER A 106 21.64 0.29 -14.78
C SER A 106 20.40 0.85 -15.48
N ALA A 107 20.59 1.42 -16.68
CA ALA A 107 19.51 1.93 -17.51
C ALA A 107 18.46 0.86 -17.90
N SER A 108 18.86 -0.42 -18.01
CA SER A 108 17.91 -1.51 -18.28
C SER A 108 17.02 -1.79 -17.06
N THR A 109 17.58 -1.77 -15.85
CA THR A 109 16.80 -1.85 -14.61
C THR A 109 15.81 -0.70 -14.51
N LEU A 110 16.27 0.54 -14.72
CA LEU A 110 15.40 1.72 -14.70
C LEU A 110 14.29 1.63 -15.75
N ARG A 111 14.56 1.10 -16.94
CA ARG A 111 13.54 0.89 -17.98
C ARG A 111 12.49 -0.13 -17.56
N VAL A 112 12.89 -1.24 -16.95
CA VAL A 112 11.95 -2.28 -16.45
C VAL A 112 11.05 -1.71 -15.36
N PHE A 113 11.61 -0.98 -14.39
CA PHE A 113 10.80 -0.40 -13.32
C PHE A 113 10.01 0.82 -13.80
N GLY A 114 10.51 1.56 -14.79
CA GLY A 114 9.79 2.62 -15.50
C GLY A 114 8.53 2.10 -16.19
N THR A 115 8.58 0.93 -16.82
CA THR A 115 7.37 0.33 -17.41
C THR A 115 6.44 -0.25 -16.34
N LEU A 116 6.98 -0.91 -15.31
CA LEU A 116 6.18 -1.46 -14.21
C LEU A 116 5.42 -0.38 -13.44
N THR A 117 5.98 0.82 -13.30
CA THR A 117 5.36 1.90 -12.52
C THR A 117 4.01 2.34 -13.08
N HIS A 118 3.79 2.18 -14.39
CA HIS A 118 2.53 2.54 -15.05
C HIS A 118 1.33 1.72 -14.55
N LEU A 119 1.57 0.56 -13.93
CA LEU A 119 0.52 -0.22 -13.26
C LEU A 119 -0.06 0.53 -12.06
N GLY A 120 0.75 1.38 -11.41
CA GLY A 120 0.34 2.25 -10.31
C GLY A 120 -0.16 3.63 -10.73
N ASP A 121 -0.20 3.95 -12.03
CA ASP A 121 -0.58 5.28 -12.47
C ASP A 121 -2.04 5.59 -12.13
N PRO A 122 -2.35 6.85 -11.74
CA PRO A 122 -3.72 7.25 -11.44
C PRO A 122 -4.70 6.95 -12.57
N ILE A 123 -4.29 7.10 -13.83
CA ILE A 123 -5.11 6.80 -15.01
C ILE A 123 -5.38 5.29 -15.10
N THR A 124 -4.34 4.47 -15.02
CA THR A 124 -4.44 3.00 -15.07
C THR A 124 -5.34 2.46 -13.95
N LEU A 125 -5.10 2.91 -12.72
CA LEU A 125 -5.87 2.50 -11.56
C LEU A 125 -7.33 2.99 -11.65
N THR A 126 -7.57 4.22 -12.10
CA THR A 126 -8.94 4.74 -12.29
C THR A 126 -9.68 3.97 -13.37
N ALA A 127 -9.03 3.66 -14.50
CA ALA A 127 -9.62 2.86 -15.56
C ALA A 127 -10.02 1.47 -15.04
N LEU A 128 -9.14 0.80 -14.27
CA LEU A 128 -9.44 -0.47 -13.63
C LEU A 128 -10.63 -0.37 -12.67
N VAL A 129 -10.66 0.68 -11.83
CA VAL A 129 -11.78 0.96 -10.92
C VAL A 129 -13.10 1.07 -11.67
N MET A 130 -13.13 1.83 -12.77
CA MET A 130 -14.32 2.02 -13.59
C MET A 130 -14.77 0.73 -14.27
N VAL A 131 -13.84 -0.04 -14.86
CA VAL A 131 -14.15 -1.32 -15.51
C VAL A 131 -14.76 -2.31 -14.50
N VAL A 132 -14.15 -2.44 -13.32
CA VAL A 132 -14.65 -3.33 -12.26
C VAL A 132 -16.01 -2.85 -11.76
N ALA A 133 -16.19 -1.54 -11.54
CA ALA A 133 -17.47 -0.98 -11.12
C ALA A 133 -18.59 -1.28 -12.13
N VAL A 134 -18.35 -1.02 -13.42
CA VAL A 134 -19.33 -1.32 -14.49
C VAL A 134 -19.64 -2.82 -14.55
N LEU A 135 -18.63 -3.68 -14.48
CA LEU A 135 -18.83 -5.14 -14.46
C LEU A 135 -19.72 -5.58 -13.28
N MET A 136 -19.53 -4.98 -12.11
CA MET A 136 -20.33 -5.29 -10.93
C MET A 136 -21.76 -4.76 -11.05
N LEU A 137 -21.96 -3.58 -11.61
CA LEU A 137 -23.29 -3.03 -11.90
C LEU A 137 -24.05 -3.91 -12.91
N VAL A 138 -23.39 -4.36 -13.98
CA VAL A 138 -23.97 -5.29 -14.97
C VAL A 138 -24.37 -6.62 -14.32
N ARG A 139 -23.56 -7.11 -13.37
CA ARG A 139 -23.87 -8.31 -12.57
C ARG A 139 -24.85 -8.07 -11.41
N ARG A 140 -25.46 -6.88 -11.34
CA ARG A 140 -26.41 -6.46 -10.29
C ARG A 140 -25.84 -6.51 -8.86
N GLN A 141 -24.52 -6.43 -8.72
CA GLN A 141 -23.79 -6.39 -7.44
C GLN A 141 -23.63 -4.93 -6.95
N THR A 142 -24.73 -4.17 -6.88
CA THR A 142 -24.72 -2.71 -6.66
C THR A 142 -24.06 -2.31 -5.34
N THR A 143 -24.35 -2.99 -4.23
CA THR A 143 -23.72 -2.71 -2.93
C THR A 143 -22.21 -2.90 -2.95
N LEU A 144 -21.74 -3.96 -3.60
CA LEU A 144 -20.30 -4.21 -3.73
C LEU A 144 -19.66 -3.19 -4.68
N ALA A 145 -20.34 -2.79 -5.76
CA ALA A 145 -19.85 -1.77 -6.69
C ALA A 145 -19.68 -0.42 -5.99
N PHE A 146 -20.66 -0.02 -5.17
CA PHE A 146 -20.58 1.20 -4.38
C PHE A 146 -19.45 1.15 -3.35
N GLY A 147 -19.33 0.06 -2.59
CA GLY A 147 -18.23 -0.11 -1.62
C GLY A 147 -16.86 -0.12 -2.28
N TRP A 148 -16.72 -0.73 -3.47
CA TRP A 148 -15.50 -0.70 -4.28
C TRP A 148 -15.10 0.72 -4.69
N VAL A 149 -16.03 1.47 -5.29
CA VAL A 149 -15.76 2.85 -5.73
C VAL A 149 -15.45 3.74 -4.53
N LEU A 150 -16.23 3.64 -3.44
CA LEU A 150 -16.02 4.45 -2.24
C LEU A 150 -14.68 4.16 -1.58
N ALA A 151 -14.27 2.89 -1.50
CA ALA A 151 -12.96 2.52 -0.97
C ALA A 151 -11.82 3.11 -1.82
N CYS A 152 -11.89 3.00 -3.14
CA CYS A 152 -10.83 3.50 -4.02
C CYS A 152 -10.79 5.04 -4.03
N ALA A 153 -11.94 5.71 -4.16
CA ALA A 153 -12.04 7.16 -4.15
C ALA A 153 -11.63 7.76 -2.79
N GLY A 154 -12.06 7.13 -1.70
CA GLY A 154 -11.68 7.53 -0.34
C GLY A 154 -10.18 7.37 -0.08
N GLY A 155 -9.57 6.29 -0.58
CA GLY A 155 -8.11 6.10 -0.48
C GLY A 155 -7.32 7.17 -1.26
N ALA A 156 -7.80 7.53 -2.45
CA ALA A 156 -7.21 8.63 -3.23
C ALA A 156 -7.35 9.98 -2.52
N LEU A 157 -8.50 10.26 -1.90
CA LEU A 157 -8.74 11.48 -1.15
C LEU A 157 -7.87 11.54 0.12
N LEU A 158 -7.73 10.42 0.83
CA LEU A 158 -6.86 10.29 1.98
C LEU A 158 -5.40 10.62 1.61
N ASN A 159 -4.88 10.03 0.53
CA ASN A 159 -3.51 10.32 0.08
C ASN A 159 -3.33 11.80 -0.29
N ARG A 160 -4.29 12.41 -1.00
CA ARG A 160 -4.25 13.84 -1.32
C ARG A 160 -4.24 14.71 -0.06
N GLY A 161 -5.09 14.40 0.92
CA GLY A 161 -5.12 15.12 2.19
C GLY A 161 -3.79 15.01 2.94
N LEU A 162 -3.22 13.80 3.05
CA LEU A 162 -1.92 13.59 3.69
C LEU A 162 -0.80 14.37 2.97
N LYS A 163 -0.80 14.39 1.63
CA LYS A 163 0.17 15.18 0.86
C LYS A 163 0.11 16.67 1.16
N GLN A 164 -1.08 17.23 1.34
CA GLN A 164 -1.27 18.65 1.65
C GLN A 164 -0.93 18.99 3.11
N ILE A 165 -1.02 18.03 4.02
CA ILE A 165 -0.63 18.21 5.43
C ILE A 165 0.88 18.21 5.57
N PHE A 166 1.56 17.34 4.81
CA PHE A 166 2.96 17.00 5.03
C PHE A 166 3.93 17.70 4.08
N GLU A 167 3.50 18.04 2.86
CA GLU A 167 4.22 18.92 1.94
C GLU A 167 5.70 18.58 1.66
N ARG A 168 6.09 17.30 1.82
CA ARG A 168 7.49 16.88 1.68
C ARG A 168 8.01 17.02 0.25
N VAL A 169 9.24 17.52 0.12
CA VAL A 169 9.95 17.66 -1.17
C VAL A 169 10.45 16.31 -1.68
N ARG A 170 10.40 16.10 -2.99
CA ARG A 170 10.83 14.87 -3.67
C ARG A 170 12.35 14.80 -3.85
N PRO A 171 12.92 13.59 -4.06
CA PRO A 171 14.30 13.47 -4.52
C PRO A 171 14.50 14.07 -5.92
N ILE A 172 15.66 14.69 -6.12
CA ILE A 172 16.08 15.23 -7.42
C ILE A 172 16.68 14.09 -8.25
N HIS A 173 16.25 13.98 -9.51
CA HIS A 173 16.70 12.97 -10.47
C HIS A 173 16.60 13.53 -11.90
N ASP A 174 17.48 13.10 -12.81
CA ASP A 174 17.59 13.62 -14.19
C ASP A 174 17.60 12.53 -15.28
N HIS A 175 17.36 11.27 -14.91
CA HIS A 175 17.47 10.11 -15.81
C HIS A 175 16.32 9.97 -16.84
N GLY A 176 15.23 10.75 -16.74
CA GLY A 176 14.15 10.82 -17.74
C GLY A 176 13.22 9.59 -17.86
N PHE A 177 13.31 8.61 -16.96
CA PHE A 177 12.49 7.38 -16.98
C PHE A 177 11.13 7.55 -16.29
N ALA A 178 10.97 8.60 -15.49
CA ALA A 178 9.72 8.97 -14.85
C ALA A 178 9.71 10.47 -14.58
N VAL A 179 8.52 11.07 -14.55
CA VAL A 179 8.30 12.46 -14.11
C VAL A 179 7.22 12.41 -13.04
N ALA A 180 7.44 13.11 -11.93
CA ALA A 180 6.48 13.18 -10.83
C ALA A 180 6.39 14.59 -10.27
N GLU A 181 5.18 15.14 -10.26
CA GLU A 181 4.89 16.49 -9.77
C GLU A 181 4.26 16.45 -8.36
N GLY A 182 4.24 17.61 -7.68
CA GLY A 182 3.67 17.79 -6.34
C GLY A 182 4.48 17.15 -5.22
N TYR A 183 3.91 17.08 -4.01
CA TYR A 183 4.58 16.58 -2.82
C TYR A 183 4.87 15.08 -2.84
N SER A 184 5.93 14.66 -2.15
CA SER A 184 6.44 13.29 -2.13
C SER A 184 5.68 12.39 -1.14
N PHE A 185 5.40 12.88 0.07
CA PHE A 185 4.92 12.03 1.16
C PHE A 185 3.39 12.07 1.32
N PRO A 186 2.71 10.91 1.49
CA PRO A 186 3.18 9.56 1.19
C PRO A 186 3.05 9.24 -0.32
N SER A 187 3.73 8.19 -0.78
CA SER A 187 3.69 7.77 -2.19
C SER A 187 2.27 7.39 -2.65
N GLY A 188 1.73 8.16 -3.60
CA GLY A 188 0.39 7.97 -4.15
C GLY A 188 0.26 6.73 -5.04
N HIS A 189 1.28 6.43 -5.86
CA HIS A 189 1.35 5.18 -6.63
C HIS A 189 1.32 3.97 -5.71
N THR A 190 2.09 4.01 -4.61
CA THR A 190 2.14 2.91 -3.65
C THR A 190 0.79 2.74 -2.94
N SER A 191 0.28 3.79 -2.31
CA SER A 191 -1.00 3.70 -1.58
C SER A 191 -2.15 3.35 -2.51
N GLY A 192 -2.19 3.93 -3.72
CA GLY A 192 -3.20 3.64 -4.73
C GLY A 192 -3.17 2.19 -5.18
N ALA A 193 -1.99 1.64 -5.49
CA ALA A 193 -1.85 0.23 -5.87
C ALA A 193 -2.27 -0.72 -4.74
N VAL A 194 -1.86 -0.43 -3.50
CA VAL A 194 -2.29 -1.22 -2.33
C VAL A 194 -3.81 -1.21 -2.19
N VAL A 195 -4.45 -0.03 -2.28
CA VAL A 195 -5.90 0.10 -2.14
C VAL A 195 -6.63 -0.63 -3.27
N VAL A 196 -6.29 -0.35 -4.52
CA VAL A 196 -7.01 -0.91 -5.67
C VAL A 196 -6.78 -2.41 -5.80
N TYR A 197 -5.53 -2.88 -5.75
CA TYR A 197 -5.25 -4.31 -5.89
C TYR A 197 -5.64 -5.12 -4.65
N GLY A 198 -5.51 -4.55 -3.45
CA GLY A 198 -5.98 -5.17 -2.21
C GLY A 198 -7.51 -5.32 -2.18
N MET A 199 -8.24 -4.27 -2.55
CA MET A 199 -9.70 -4.33 -2.68
C MET A 199 -10.13 -5.30 -3.80
N LEU A 200 -9.35 -5.40 -4.89
CA LEU A 200 -9.67 -6.31 -5.99
C LEU A 200 -9.47 -7.77 -5.56
N ALA A 201 -8.40 -8.05 -4.81
CA ALA A 201 -8.19 -9.35 -4.19
C ALA A 201 -9.35 -9.70 -3.24
N TYR A 202 -9.83 -8.74 -2.43
CA TYR A 202 -11.03 -8.92 -1.60
C TYR A 202 -12.28 -9.24 -2.43
N LEU A 203 -12.55 -8.50 -3.51
CA LEU A 203 -13.68 -8.80 -4.40
C LEU A 203 -13.57 -10.19 -5.04
N CYS A 204 -12.37 -10.59 -5.48
CA CYS A 204 -12.10 -11.93 -5.99
C CYS A 204 -12.38 -12.99 -4.94
N MET A 205 -11.95 -12.79 -3.69
CA MET A 205 -12.26 -13.71 -2.58
C MET A 205 -13.76 -13.83 -2.31
N ARG A 206 -14.51 -12.75 -2.54
CA ARG A 206 -15.96 -12.67 -2.32
C ARG A 206 -16.80 -13.27 -3.42
N LEU A 207 -16.35 -13.17 -4.67
CA LEU A 207 -17.16 -13.48 -5.85
C LEU A 207 -16.67 -14.72 -6.60
N LEU A 208 -15.40 -15.10 -6.46
CA LEU A 208 -14.82 -16.23 -7.18
C LEU A 208 -14.73 -17.50 -6.31
N PRO A 209 -14.73 -18.68 -6.95
CA PRO A 209 -14.46 -19.95 -6.27
C PRO A 209 -13.12 -19.95 -5.51
N SER A 210 -13.02 -20.74 -4.44
CA SER A 210 -11.86 -20.77 -3.54
C SER A 210 -10.51 -21.02 -4.24
N ARG A 211 -10.48 -21.75 -5.35
CA ARG A 211 -9.27 -21.95 -6.17
C ARG A 211 -8.63 -20.63 -6.66
N TRP A 212 -9.40 -19.56 -6.78
CA TRP A 212 -8.92 -18.26 -7.27
C TRP A 212 -8.47 -17.29 -6.18
N HIS A 213 -8.71 -17.59 -4.89
CA HIS A 213 -8.37 -16.65 -3.82
C HIS A 213 -6.86 -16.47 -3.67
N LEU A 214 -6.09 -17.57 -3.65
CA LEU A 214 -4.64 -17.49 -3.53
C LEU A 214 -4.01 -16.78 -4.74
N PRO A 215 -4.33 -17.15 -6.01
CA PRO A 215 -3.87 -16.39 -7.17
C PRO A 215 -4.19 -14.90 -7.10
N ALA A 216 -5.39 -14.52 -6.67
CA ALA A 216 -5.79 -13.12 -6.58
C ALA A 216 -4.99 -12.35 -5.52
N VAL A 217 -4.78 -12.95 -4.34
CA VAL A 217 -3.96 -12.35 -3.27
C VAL A 217 -2.51 -12.22 -3.71
N LEU A 218 -1.93 -13.26 -4.31
CA LEU A 218 -0.54 -13.22 -4.77
C LEU A 218 -0.35 -12.17 -5.86
N LEU A 219 -1.22 -12.14 -6.87
CA LEU A 219 -1.15 -11.15 -7.94
C LEU A 219 -1.29 -9.73 -7.39
N GLY A 220 -2.28 -9.48 -6.52
CA GLY A 220 -2.47 -8.16 -5.93
C GLY A 220 -1.26 -7.70 -5.10
N THR A 221 -0.69 -8.60 -4.30
CA THR A 221 0.53 -8.36 -3.53
C THR A 221 1.73 -8.07 -4.42
N THR A 222 1.96 -8.87 -5.47
CA THR A 222 3.06 -8.64 -6.42
C THR A 222 2.93 -7.28 -7.10
N LEU A 223 1.73 -6.92 -7.57
CA LEU A 223 1.50 -5.65 -8.25
C LEU A 223 1.70 -4.46 -7.31
N ALA A 224 1.15 -4.51 -6.10
CA ALA A 224 1.31 -3.44 -5.11
C ALA A 224 2.77 -3.28 -4.67
N PHE A 225 3.45 -4.40 -4.36
CA PHE A 225 4.85 -4.37 -3.93
C PHE A 225 5.78 -3.84 -5.03
N SER A 226 5.64 -4.36 -6.25
CA SER A 226 6.45 -3.94 -7.40
C SER A 226 6.21 -2.48 -7.77
N THR A 227 4.96 -2.01 -7.66
CA THR A 227 4.63 -0.59 -7.87
C THR A 227 5.35 0.28 -6.85
N GLY A 228 5.30 -0.05 -5.55
CA GLY A 228 5.98 0.75 -4.54
C GLY A 228 7.49 0.78 -4.73
N TRP A 229 8.10 -0.38 -4.98
CA TRP A 229 9.54 -0.49 -5.20
C TRP A 229 10.02 0.25 -6.45
N SER A 230 9.20 0.26 -7.52
CA SER A 230 9.49 1.05 -8.72
C SER A 230 9.70 2.53 -8.41
N ARG A 231 8.99 3.08 -7.42
CA ARG A 231 9.11 4.51 -7.07
C ARG A 231 10.42 4.84 -6.38
N VAL A 232 10.97 3.90 -5.61
CA VAL A 232 12.31 4.03 -5.00
C VAL A 232 13.38 3.89 -6.08
N PHE A 233 13.25 2.89 -6.97
CA PHE A 233 14.23 2.65 -8.04
C PHE A 233 14.31 3.80 -9.03
N LEU A 234 13.17 4.40 -9.35
CA LEU A 234 13.08 5.57 -10.21
C LEU A 234 13.38 6.87 -9.45
N GLN A 235 13.74 6.81 -8.17
CA GLN A 235 14.19 7.95 -7.36
C GLN A 235 13.19 9.13 -7.36
N VAL A 236 11.90 8.83 -7.56
CA VAL A 236 10.80 9.81 -7.60
C VAL A 236 10.10 9.95 -6.24
N HIS A 237 10.41 9.05 -5.33
CA HIS A 237 9.97 9.02 -3.94
C HIS A 237 11.09 8.49 -3.06
N TRP A 238 11.14 9.00 -1.84
CA TRP A 238 11.99 8.46 -0.79
C TRP A 238 11.50 7.07 -0.37
N ALA A 239 12.36 6.25 0.23
CA ALA A 239 11.96 4.90 0.68
C ALA A 239 10.91 4.99 1.79
N SER A 240 11.06 5.94 2.70
CA SER A 240 10.06 6.26 3.74
C SER A 240 8.69 6.68 3.16
N ASP A 241 8.64 7.45 2.06
CA ASP A 241 7.37 7.80 1.38
C ASP A 241 6.63 6.54 0.92
N VAL A 242 7.38 5.55 0.45
CA VAL A 242 6.85 4.27 -0.06
C VAL A 242 6.39 3.39 1.10
N VAL A 243 7.15 3.29 2.18
CA VAL A 243 6.74 2.59 3.41
C VAL A 243 5.45 3.19 3.98
N ALA A 244 5.36 4.51 4.06
CA ALA A 244 4.16 5.22 4.47
C ALA A 244 2.98 4.99 3.51
N GLY A 245 3.24 4.91 2.20
CA GLY A 245 2.26 4.53 1.19
C GLY A 245 1.70 3.12 1.40
N PHE A 246 2.56 2.14 1.72
CA PHE A 246 2.13 0.79 2.08
C PHE A 246 1.30 0.76 3.36
N ALA A 247 1.77 1.41 4.42
CA ALA A 247 1.11 1.42 5.72
C ALA A 247 -0.27 2.09 5.65
N SER A 248 -0.35 3.31 5.10
CA SER A 248 -1.62 4.04 4.92
C SER A 248 -2.60 3.29 4.01
N GLY A 249 -2.12 2.71 2.90
CA GLY A 249 -2.93 1.92 2.00
C GLY A 249 -3.51 0.66 2.67
N LEU A 250 -2.69 -0.11 3.39
CA LEU A 250 -3.13 -1.33 4.08
C LEU A 250 -4.11 -1.02 5.22
N ALA A 251 -3.87 0.05 5.98
CA ALA A 251 -4.77 0.53 7.00
C ALA A 251 -6.15 0.84 6.39
N TRP A 252 -6.16 1.58 5.29
CA TRP A 252 -7.39 1.96 4.59
C TRP A 252 -8.15 0.76 4.01
N VAL A 253 -7.46 -0.18 3.35
CA VAL A 253 -8.06 -1.44 2.85
C VAL A 253 -8.68 -2.22 4.00
N THR A 254 -7.99 -2.33 5.13
CA THR A 254 -8.50 -3.06 6.30
C THR A 254 -9.80 -2.46 6.80
N VAL A 255 -9.85 -1.12 6.97
CA VAL A 255 -11.07 -0.40 7.36
C VAL A 255 -12.20 -0.63 6.36
N CYS A 256 -11.92 -0.51 5.05
CA CYS A 256 -12.93 -0.69 4.01
C CYS A 256 -13.49 -2.11 3.96
N VAL A 257 -12.61 -3.12 3.99
CA VAL A 257 -13.01 -4.54 3.98
C VAL A 257 -13.88 -4.85 5.19
N VAL A 258 -13.48 -4.40 6.38
CA VAL A 258 -14.23 -4.62 7.62
C VAL A 258 -15.60 -3.93 7.57
N ALA A 259 -15.65 -2.67 7.14
CA ALA A 259 -16.91 -1.95 6.99
C ALA A 259 -17.87 -2.66 6.01
N MET A 260 -17.36 -3.11 4.86
CA MET A 260 -18.16 -3.85 3.88
C MET A 260 -18.63 -5.21 4.40
N GLU A 261 -17.80 -5.90 5.19
CA GLU A 261 -18.14 -7.17 5.82
C GLU A 261 -19.21 -7.02 6.92
N ILE A 262 -19.14 -5.96 7.71
CA ILE A 262 -20.15 -5.62 8.73
C ILE A 262 -21.48 -5.25 8.06
N ALA A 263 -21.44 -4.39 7.03
CA ALA A 263 -22.64 -3.98 6.30
C ALA A 263 -23.36 -5.18 5.67
N ARG A 264 -22.61 -6.15 5.12
CA ARG A 264 -23.17 -7.39 4.59
C ARG A 264 -23.92 -8.21 5.65
N ARG A 265 -23.35 -8.35 6.85
CA ARG A 265 -23.89 -9.24 7.89
C ARG A 265 -25.10 -8.66 8.62
N SER A 266 -25.54 -7.44 8.26
CA SER A 266 -26.67 -6.74 8.86
C SER A 266 -27.77 -6.40 7.84
N PRO A 267 -28.48 -7.37 7.22
CA PRO A 267 -29.53 -7.05 6.25
C PRO A 267 -30.81 -6.44 6.84
N HIS A 268 -31.03 -6.52 8.17
CA HIS A 268 -32.39 -6.46 8.74
C HIS A 268 -32.77 -5.25 9.62
N THR A 269 -31.96 -4.19 9.75
CA THR A 269 -32.30 -3.09 10.68
C THR A 269 -32.78 -1.79 10.03
N LEU A 270 -33.00 -1.73 8.71
CA LEU A 270 -33.38 -0.48 8.03
C LEU A 270 -34.80 -0.47 7.43
N PHE A 271 -35.54 -1.58 7.47
CA PHE A 271 -36.92 -1.64 6.95
C PHE A 271 -37.93 -2.35 7.86
N SER A 272 -37.62 -2.61 9.13
CA SER A 272 -38.62 -3.03 10.12
C SER A 272 -39.06 -1.86 10.99
N SER A 273 -39.68 -0.86 10.37
CA SER A 273 -40.56 0.05 11.09
C SER A 273 -41.68 0.52 10.18
N ARG A 274 -42.72 -0.30 10.09
CA ARG A 274 -44.15 0.03 10.17
C ARG A 274 -44.97 -1.13 9.65
#